data_AF-A0A1F5PMF0-F1
#
_entry.id   AF-A0A1F5PMF0-F1
#
_cell.length_a   1.000
_cell.length_b   1.000
_cell.length_c   1.000
_cell.angle_alpha   90.00
_cell.angle_beta   90.00
_cell.angle_gamma   90.00
#
_symmetry.space_group_name_H-M   'P 1'
#
loop_
_entity.id
_entity.type
_entity.pdbx_description
1 polymer ?
#
loop_
_entity_poly.entity_id
_entity_poly.type
_entity_poly.pdbx_seq_one_letter_code
_entity_poly.pdbx_strand_id
1 'polypeptide(L)'
;MGNFLLEFTRFTMENSKNPSETEIDKKKTLDKWEVVGFAWELGYIIALPLVIFALAGKWADARMANDTPWITLIGIFLAIGLTTVWLTQRLKKYIKK
;
A
#
# COMPACT_ATOMS: atom_id res chain seq x y z
N MET A 1 -49.50 -28.33 28.90
CA MET A 1 -48.97 -27.51 27.79
C MET A 1 -48.33 -26.18 28.24
N GLY A 2 -48.39 -25.76 29.51
CA GLY A 2 -47.89 -24.44 29.95
C GLY A 2 -46.38 -24.29 30.19
N ASN A 3 -45.62 -25.37 30.42
CA ASN A 3 -44.18 -25.29 30.74
C ASN A 3 -43.27 -25.08 29.52
N PHE A 4 -43.70 -25.56 28.35
CA PHE A 4 -42.89 -25.51 27.12
C PHE A 4 -42.64 -24.08 26.66
N LEU A 5 -43.63 -23.19 26.80
CA LEU A 5 -43.52 -21.78 26.40
C LEU A 5 -42.55 -21.00 27.31
N LEU A 6 -42.48 -21.34 28.60
CA LEU A 6 -41.55 -20.73 29.55
C LEU A 6 -40.10 -21.20 29.33
N GLU A 7 -39.93 -22.45 28.91
CA GLU A 7 -38.63 -23.02 28.57
C GLU A 7 -38.11 -22.48 27.23
N PHE A 8 -38.99 -22.36 26.22
CA PHE A 8 -38.66 -21.73 24.94
C PHE A 8 -38.31 -20.25 25.10
N THR A 9 -39.06 -19.49 25.91
CA THR A 9 -38.73 -18.09 26.19
C THR A 9 -37.40 -17.95 26.95
N ARG A 10 -37.11 -18.81 27.94
CA ARG A 10 -35.78 -18.83 28.57
C ARG A 10 -34.67 -19.17 27.58
N PHE A 11 -34.86 -20.18 26.73
CA PHE A 11 -33.87 -20.57 25.71
C PHE A 11 -33.58 -19.42 24.74
N THR A 12 -34.61 -18.71 24.27
CA THR A 12 -34.42 -17.53 23.41
C THR A 12 -33.76 -16.36 24.13
N MET A 13 -34.03 -16.14 25.43
CA MET A 13 -33.37 -15.08 26.21
C MET A 13 -31.92 -15.43 26.59
N GLU A 14 -31.62 -16.70 26.84
CA GLU A 14 -30.27 -17.18 27.12
C GLU A 14 -29.40 -17.16 25.86
N ASN A 15 -29.96 -17.56 24.72
CA ASN A 15 -29.30 -17.42 23.42
C ASN A 15 -29.20 -15.95 22.96
N SER A 16 -30.15 -15.08 23.32
CA SER A 16 -30.07 -13.64 23.06
C SER A 16 -29.00 -12.92 23.89
N LYS A 17 -28.55 -13.49 25.01
CA LYS A 17 -27.40 -12.98 25.78
C LYS A 17 -26.05 -13.42 25.22
N ASN A 18 -26.04 -14.32 24.23
CA ASN A 18 -24.85 -14.64 23.46
C ASN A 18 -25.00 -14.04 22.05
N PRO A 19 -24.77 -12.72 21.89
CA PRO A 19 -24.66 -12.12 20.59
C PRO A 19 -23.40 -12.69 19.93
N SER A 20 -23.56 -13.76 19.16
CA SER A 20 -22.61 -14.23 18.16
C SER A 20 -22.44 -13.22 17.01
N GLU A 21 -22.51 -11.92 17.30
CA GLU A 21 -22.54 -10.84 16.33
C GLU A 21 -22.07 -9.51 16.95
N THR A 22 -20.91 -9.50 17.59
CA THR A 22 -20.12 -8.26 17.75
C THR A 22 -18.66 -8.42 17.35
N GLU A 23 -18.31 -9.51 16.65
CA GLU A 23 -17.22 -9.43 15.68
C GLU A 23 -17.79 -8.87 14.38
N ILE A 24 -18.30 -7.63 14.46
CA ILE A 24 -18.08 -6.71 13.35
C ILE A 24 -16.56 -6.62 13.30
N ASP A 25 -16.00 -7.53 12.50
CA ASP A 25 -14.90 -7.29 11.60
C ASP A 25 -14.57 -5.81 11.66
N LYS A 26 -13.64 -5.49 12.56
CA LYS A 26 -12.96 -4.20 12.55
C LYS A 26 -12.06 -4.25 11.32
N LYS A 27 -12.65 -4.48 10.13
CA LYS A 27 -12.40 -3.68 8.95
C LYS A 27 -12.35 -2.26 9.48
N LYS A 28 -11.13 -1.87 9.87
CA LYS A 28 -10.64 -0.53 9.68
C LYS A 28 -11.17 -0.21 8.30
N THR A 29 -12.25 0.55 8.25
CA THR A 29 -12.71 1.15 7.02
C THR A 29 -11.50 1.94 6.64
N LEU A 30 -10.65 1.35 5.77
CA LEU A 30 -9.39 1.94 5.37
C LEU A 30 -9.83 3.31 4.88
N ASP A 31 -9.50 4.33 5.67
CA ASP A 31 -10.08 5.63 5.45
C ASP A 31 -9.60 5.99 4.05
N LYS A 32 -10.54 6.22 3.12
CA LYS A 32 -10.19 6.29 1.70
C LYS A 32 -9.12 7.36 1.48
N TRP A 33 -9.13 8.36 2.35
CA TRP A 33 -8.12 9.41 2.50
C TRP A 33 -6.74 8.92 2.94
N GLU A 34 -6.67 7.96 3.86
CA GLU A 34 -5.41 7.36 4.32
C GLU A 34 -4.73 6.54 3.20
N VAL A 35 -5.53 5.79 2.43
CA VAL A 35 -5.03 5.06 1.24
C VAL A 35 -4.53 6.02 0.16
N VAL A 36 -5.23 7.14 -0.05
CA VAL A 36 -4.81 8.18 -1.00
C VAL A 36 -3.53 8.88 -0.53
N GLY A 37 -3.40 9.18 0.77
CA GLY A 37 -2.17 9.73 1.35
C GLY A 37 -0.98 8.79 1.15
N PHE A 38 -1.17 7.49 1.41
CA PHE A 38 -0.14 6.48 1.13
C PHE A 38 0.24 6.40 -0.35
N ALA A 39 -0.74 6.42 -1.25
CA ALA A 39 -0.48 6.40 -2.69
C ALA A 39 0.31 7.65 -3.14
N TRP A 40 0.05 8.80 -2.53
CA TRP A 40 0.76 10.05 -2.80
C TRP A 40 2.23 9.98 -2.37
N GLU A 41 2.50 9.51 -1.15
CA GLU A 41 3.87 9.33 -0.66
C GLU A 41 4.68 8.34 -1.51
N LEU A 42 4.06 7.20 -1.86
CA LEU A 42 4.67 6.21 -2.75
C LEU A 42 4.92 6.79 -4.15
N GLY A 43 3.98 7.59 -4.66
CA GLY A 43 4.11 8.30 -5.91
C GLY A 43 5.34 9.20 -5.93
N TYR A 44 5.55 10.03 -4.89
CA TYR A 44 6.73 10.91 -4.80
C TYR A 44 8.04 10.13 -4.69
N ILE A 45 8.07 9.05 -3.91
CA ILE A 45 9.27 8.21 -3.73
C ILE A 45 9.76 7.62 -5.05
N ILE A 46 8.84 7.28 -5.96
CA ILE A 46 9.16 6.70 -7.27
C ILE A 46 9.37 7.79 -8.33
N ALA A 47 8.49 8.79 -8.37
CA ALA A 47 8.52 9.84 -9.39
C ALA A 47 9.76 10.73 -9.26
N LEU A 48 10.18 11.08 -8.06
CA LEU A 48 11.33 11.98 -7.84
C LEU A 48 12.63 11.43 -8.47
N PRO A 49 13.09 10.21 -8.16
CA PRO A 49 14.29 9.65 -8.80
C PRO A 49 14.09 9.42 -10.29
N LEU A 50 12.91 8.95 -10.74
CA LEU A 50 12.63 8.79 -12.17
C LEU A 50 12.80 10.10 -12.94
N VAL A 51 12.22 11.19 -12.45
CA VAL A 51 12.30 12.51 -13.09
C VAL A 51 13.72 13.04 -13.07
N ILE A 52 14.44 12.90 -11.95
CA ILE A 52 15.84 13.33 -11.84
C ILE A 52 16.72 12.57 -12.84
N PHE A 53 16.64 11.24 -12.87
CA PHE A 53 17.46 10.43 -13.79
C PHE A 53 17.05 10.59 -15.24
N ALA A 54 15.75 10.76 -15.54
CA ALA A 54 15.28 11.03 -16.89
C ALA A 54 15.75 12.41 -17.38
N LEU A 55 15.69 13.45 -16.54
CA LEU A 55 16.20 14.78 -16.89
C LEU A 55 17.71 14.79 -17.03
N ALA A 56 18.44 14.15 -16.09
CA ALA A 56 19.89 14.04 -16.15
C ALA A 56 20.34 13.24 -17.38
N GLY A 57 19.65 12.14 -17.68
CA GLY A 57 19.89 11.33 -18.88
C GLY A 57 19.63 12.12 -20.15
N LYS A 58 18.50 12.84 -20.24
CA LYS A 58 18.16 13.69 -21.38
C LYS A 58 19.16 14.82 -21.57
N TRP A 59 19.63 15.44 -20.48
CA TRP A 59 20.64 16.49 -20.54
C TRP A 59 21.99 15.97 -21.01
N ALA A 60 22.39 14.78 -20.57
CA ALA A 60 23.61 14.12 -21.01
C ALA A 60 23.55 13.70 -22.48
N ASP A 61 22.42 13.13 -22.94
CA ASP A 61 22.19 12.81 -24.35
C ASP A 61 22.26 14.05 -25.25
N ALA A 62 21.61 15.14 -24.83
CA ALA A 62 21.63 16.41 -25.56
C ALA A 62 23.05 17.00 -25.69
N ARG A 63 23.94 16.70 -24.74
CA ARG A 63 25.33 17.14 -24.75
C ARG A 63 26.24 16.26 -25.62
N MET A 64 25.86 15.00 -25.81
CA MET A 64 26.62 14.03 -26.60
C MET A 64 26.19 13.96 -28.07
N ALA A 65 25.18 14.74 -28.48
CA ALA A 65 24.66 14.79 -29.86
C ALA A 65 24.31 13.40 -30.44
N ASN A 66 23.93 12.47 -29.57
CA ASN A 66 23.53 11.13 -29.99
C ASN A 66 22.12 11.19 -30.56
N ASP A 67 21.92 10.70 -31.79
CA ASP A 67 20.60 10.52 -32.42
C ASP A 67 19.71 9.52 -31.65
N THR A 68 20.31 8.74 -30.75
CA THR A 68 19.67 7.62 -30.06
C THR A 68 19.77 7.81 -28.54
N PRO A 69 18.66 7.87 -27.79
CA PRO A 69 18.65 8.26 -26.37
C PRO A 69 19.06 7.13 -25.40
N TRP A 70 20.23 6.54 -25.62
CA TRP A 70 20.69 5.36 -24.88
C TRP A 70 21.05 5.69 -23.44
N ILE A 71 21.59 6.88 -23.18
CA ILE A 71 21.94 7.32 -21.82
C ILE A 71 20.67 7.59 -21.01
N THR A 72 19.66 8.19 -21.62
CA THR A 72 18.36 8.37 -20.98
C THR A 72 17.74 7.03 -20.59
N LEU A 73 17.82 6.04 -21.49
CA LEU A 73 17.29 4.70 -21.24
C LEU A 73 18.02 3.99 -20.09
N ILE A 74 19.37 4.00 -20.10
CA ILE A 74 20.19 3.44 -19.02
C ILE A 74 19.93 4.16 -17.70
N GLY A 75 19.77 5.50 -17.73
CA GLY A 75 19.42 6.30 -16.56
C GLY A 75 18.09 5.90 -15.94
N ILE A 76 17.06 5.63 -16.75
CA ILE A 76 15.75 5.14 -16.27
C ILE A 76 15.89 3.74 -15.67
N PHE A 77 16.59 2.82 -16.32
CA PHE A 77 16.83 1.48 -15.77
C PHE A 77 17.61 1.53 -14.46
N LEU A 78 18.62 2.39 -14.36
CA LEU A 78 19.35 2.65 -13.13
C LEU A 78 18.43 3.23 -12.06
N ALA A 79 17.57 4.19 -12.39
CA ALA A 79 16.63 4.78 -11.44
C ALA A 79 15.69 3.73 -10.85
N ILE A 80 15.14 2.85 -11.69
CA ILE A 80 14.27 1.74 -11.27
C ILE A 80 15.04 0.75 -10.40
N GLY A 81 16.25 0.38 -10.80
CA GLY A 81 17.11 -0.52 -10.03
C GLY A 81 17.48 0.06 -8.66
N LEU A 82 17.92 1.32 -8.63
CA LEU A 82 18.29 2.01 -7.39
C LEU A 82 17.09 2.13 -6.46
N THR A 83 15.94 2.58 -6.98
CA THR A 83 14.71 2.69 -6.17
C THR A 83 14.27 1.34 -5.63
N THR A 84 14.31 0.28 -6.43
CA THR A 84 13.94 -1.07 -6.00
C THR A 84 14.88 -1.58 -4.90
N VAL A 85 16.20 -1.48 -5.08
CA VAL A 85 17.19 -1.93 -4.09
C VAL A 85 17.06 -1.11 -2.79
N TRP A 86 16.96 0.21 -2.92
CA TRP A 86 16.90 1.12 -1.78
C TRP A 86 15.59 0.95 -0.99
N LEU A 87 14.46 0.83 -1.68
CA LEU A 87 13.15 0.54 -1.08
C LEU A 87 13.17 -0.81 -0.36
N THR A 88 13.73 -1.85 -0.98
CA THR A 88 13.81 -3.20 -0.36
C THR A 88 14.67 -3.18 0.90
N GLN A 89 15.80 -2.46 0.90
CA GLN A 89 16.63 -2.27 2.10
C GLN A 89 15.89 -1.48 3.18
N ARG A 90 15.15 -0.44 2.79
CA ARG A 90 14.36 0.38 3.70
C ARG A 90 13.24 -0.45 4.34
N LEU A 91 12.50 -1.21 3.54
CA LEU A 91 11.43 -2.12 4.00
C LEU A 91 11.96 -3.22 4.92
N LYS A 92 13.12 -3.82 4.61
CA LYS A 92 13.78 -4.77 5.52
C LYS A 92 14.06 -4.17 6.90
N LYS A 93 14.38 -2.88 6.96
CA LYS A 93 14.65 -2.17 8.22
C LYS A 93 13.38 -1.98 9.07
N TYR A 94 12.20 -1.89 8.45
CA TYR A 94 10.92 -1.76 9.14
C TYR A 94 10.25 -3.11 9.44
N ILE A 95 10.44 -4.12 8.59
CA ILE A 95 9.88 -5.47 8.77
C ILE A 95 10.64 -6.28 9.83
N LYS A 96 11.91 -5.95 10.12
CA LYS A 96 12.74 -6.67 11.11
C LYS A 96 12.70 -6.05 12.51
N LYS A 97 11.63 -5.34 12.88
CA LYS A 97 11.36 -4.88 14.25
C LYS A 97 10.08 -5.53 14.74
#